data_AF-A0A418QIU7-F1
#
_entry.id   AF-A0A418QIU7-F1
#
_cell.length_a   1.000
_cell.length_b   1.000
_cell.length_c   1.000
_cell.angle_alpha   90.00
_cell.angle_beta   90.00
_cell.angle_gamma   90.00
#
_symmetry.space_group_name_H-M   'P 1'
#
loop_
_entity.id
_entity.type
_entity.pdbx_description
1 polymer ?
#
loop_
_entity_poly.entity_id
_entity_poly.type
_entity_poly.pdbx_seq_one_letter_code
_entity_poly.pdbx_strand_id
1 'polypeptide(L)' 'MEITLQVPDSRAGFLLELLRSLPYVELRSPAAPTAGELDETAYLLASPANAERLYAALARAQRGEWQTHELPPLSE' A
#
# COMPACT_ATOMS: atom_id res chain seq x y z
N MET A 1 -3.58 16.18 26.92
CA MET A 1 -4.79 15.35 27.10
C MET A 1 -5.04 14.70 25.75
N GLU A 2 -4.93 13.38 25.69
CA GLU A 2 -5.05 12.60 24.46
C GLU A 2 -6.44 11.96 24.42
N ILE A 3 -7.12 12.04 23.27
CA ILE A 3 -8.46 11.48 23.08
C ILE A 3 -8.39 10.52 21.90
N THR A 4 -8.55 9.22 22.18
CA THR A 4 -8.61 8.17 21.16
C THR A 4 -10.07 7.87 20.84
N LEU A 5 -10.47 8.00 19.57
CA LEU A 5 -11.82 7.65 19.11
C LEU A 5 -11.78 6.32 18.35
N GLN A 6 -12.58 5.35 18.80
CA GLN A 6 -12.80 4.11 18.07
C GLN A 6 -13.95 4.32 17.07
N VAL A 7 -13.63 4.31 15.79
CA VAL A 7 -14.57 4.57 14.71
C VAL A 7 -14.77 3.30 13.89
N PRO A 8 -16.02 2.81 13.72
CA PRO A 8 -16.30 1.72 12.79
C PRO A 8 -15.96 2.11 11.35
N ASP A 9 -15.38 1.19 10.56
CA ASP A 9 -14.94 1.45 9.17
C ASP A 9 -16.02 2.08 8.29
N SER A 10 -17.28 1.65 8.46
CA SER A 10 -18.45 2.21 7.75
C SER A 10 -18.65 3.71 7.95
N ARG A 11 -18.09 4.29 9.01
CA ARG A 11 -18.22 5.71 9.37
C ARG A 11 -16.89 6.48 9.27
N ALA A 12 -15.79 5.81 8.94
CA ALA A 12 -14.46 6.41 8.86
C ALA A 12 -14.39 7.54 7.82
N GLY A 13 -14.95 7.31 6.63
CA GLY A 13 -14.98 8.31 5.55
C GLY A 13 -15.69 9.60 5.96
N PHE A 14 -16.87 9.48 6.56
CA PHE A 14 -17.66 10.62 7.05
C PHE A 14 -16.92 11.43 8.13
N LEU A 15 -16.28 10.76 9.09
CA LEU A 15 -15.53 11.47 10.14
C LEU A 15 -14.30 12.18 9.59
N LEU A 16 -13.60 11.60 8.61
CA LEU A 16 -12.49 12.29 7.94
C LEU A 16 -12.96 13.54 7.20
N GLU A 17 -14.12 13.48 6.55
CA GLU A 17 -14.72 14.64 5.88
C GLU A 17 -15.10 15.73 6.89
N LEU A 18 -15.72 15.35 8.01
CA LEU A 18 -16.04 16.28 9.09
C LEU A 18 -14.77 16.95 9.66
N LEU A 19 -13.73 16.18 9.95
CA LEU A 19 -12.47 16.72 10.48
C LEU A 19 -11.80 17.68 9.49
N ARG A 20 -11.89 17.42 8.18
CA ARG A 20 -11.41 18.34 7.13
C ARG A 20 -12.16 19.66 7.06
N SER A 21 -13.43 19.68 7.49
CA SER A 21 -14.25 20.91 7.49
C SER A 21 -13.95 21.86 8.65
N LEU A 22 -13.19 21.40 9.65
CA LEU A 22 -12.87 22.18 10.84
C LEU A 22 -11.61 23.03 10.61
N PRO A 23 -11.67 24.38 10.73
CA PRO A 23 -10.57 25.28 10.36
C PRO A 23 -9.37 25.24 11.31
N TYR A 24 -9.50 24.56 12.45
CA TYR A 24 -8.49 24.47 13.50
C TYR A 24 -7.97 23.04 13.71
N VAL A 25 -8.33 22.11 12.83
CA VAL A 25 -7.87 20.72 12.90
C VAL A 25 -6.77 20.49 11.86
N GLU A 26 -5.54 20.34 12.34
CA GLU A 26 -4.45 19.81 11.52
C GLU A 26 -4.55 18.30 11.46
N LEU A 27 -5.09 17.79 10.35
CA LEU A 27 -5.03 16.36 10.05
C LEU A 27 -3.60 15.98 9.70
N ARG A 28 -2.89 15.44 10.69
CA ARG A 28 -1.67 14.69 10.45
C ARG A 28 -2.07 13.34 9.90
N SER A 29 -2.14 13.24 8.57
CA SER A 29 -2.09 11.92 7.94
C SER A 29 -0.87 11.20 8.53
N PRO A 30 -0.99 9.96 9.02
CA PRO A 30 0.20 9.18 9.31
C PRO A 30 1.00 9.20 8.01
N ALA A 31 2.18 9.84 8.06
CA ALA A 31 3.11 9.81 6.96
C ALA A 31 3.24 8.34 6.54
N ALA A 32 3.22 8.09 5.23
CA ALA A 32 3.59 6.78 4.71
C ALA A 32 4.85 6.34 5.46
N PRO A 33 4.87 5.12 6.02
CA PRO A 33 5.93 4.70 6.94
C PRO A 33 7.28 5.01 6.31
N THR A 34 8.08 5.77 7.07
CA THR A 34 9.45 6.14 6.72
C THR A 34 10.21 4.90 6.27
N ALA A 35 10.82 4.98 5.08
CA ALA A 35 11.50 3.92 4.35
C ALA A 35 12.79 3.39 5.01
N GLY A 36 12.79 3.23 6.34
CA GLY A 36 13.94 2.80 7.13
C GLY A 36 13.95 1.32 7.52
N GLU A 37 12.82 0.62 7.46
CA GLU A 37 12.74 -0.82 7.80
C GLU A 37 11.44 -1.42 7.25
N LEU A 38 11.11 -1.12 5.99
CA LEU A 38 10.06 -1.85 5.30
C LEU A 38 10.65 -3.22 4.94
N ASP A 39 10.22 -4.26 5.67
CA ASP A 39 10.37 -5.62 5.18
C ASP A 39 9.63 -5.71 3.84
N GLU A 40 10.38 -5.58 2.76
CA GLU A 40 9.86 -5.61 1.39
C GLU A 40 9.07 -6.90 1.13
N THR A 41 9.42 -7.99 1.82
CA THR A 41 8.65 -9.23 1.77
C THR A 41 7.26 -9.01 2.36
N ALA A 42 7.17 -8.42 3.54
CA ALA A 42 5.89 -8.08 4.17
C ALA A 42 5.09 -7.10 3.31
N TYR A 43 5.74 -6.11 2.69
CA TYR A 43 5.09 -5.18 1.77
C TYR A 43 4.49 -5.88 0.54
N LEU A 44 5.28 -6.73 -0.14
CA LEU A 44 4.82 -7.48 -1.31
C LEU A 44 3.70 -8.47 -0.97
N LEU A 45 3.73 -9.05 0.25
CA LEU A 45 2.72 -10.00 0.71
C LEU A 45 1.50 -9.36 1.40
N ALA A 46 1.51 -8.05 1.64
CA ALA A 46 0.43 -7.36 2.35
C ALA A 46 -0.91 -7.38 1.59
N SER A 47 -0.87 -7.39 0.25
CA SER A 47 -2.06 -7.48 -0.60
C SER A 47 -2.28 -8.94 -1.05
N PRO A 48 -3.44 -9.58 -0.73
CA PRO A 48 -3.73 -10.95 -1.14
C PRO A 48 -3.63 -11.15 -2.65
N ALA A 49 -4.17 -10.21 -3.43
CA ALA A 49 -4.11 -10.27 -4.89
C ALA A 49 -2.68 -10.14 -5.43
N ASN A 50 -1.82 -9.35 -4.77
CA ASN A 50 -0.41 -9.24 -5.16
C ASN A 50 0.35 -10.53 -4.80
N ALA A 51 0.09 -11.08 -3.61
CA ALA A 51 0.69 -12.33 -3.16
C ALA A 51 0.36 -13.50 -4.10
N GLU A 52 -0.92 -13.67 -4.47
CA GLU A 52 -1.34 -14.70 -5.43
C GLU A 52 -0.63 -14.56 -6.78
N ARG A 53 -0.56 -13.34 -7.31
CA ARG A 53 0.15 -13.05 -8.57
C ARG A 53 1.64 -13.36 -8.48
N LEU A 54 2.28 -12.99 -7.36
CA LEU A 54 3.70 -13.24 -7.13
C LEU A 54 4.00 -14.74 -7.04
N TYR A 55 3.21 -15.49 -6.27
CA TYR A 55 3.37 -16.94 -6.16
C TYR A 55 3.15 -17.66 -7.48
N ALA A 56 2.15 -17.25 -8.27
CA ALA A 56 1.93 -17.79 -9.60
C ALA A 56 3.11 -17.53 -10.55
N ALA A 57 3.68 -16.32 -10.51
CA ALA A 57 4.86 -15.98 -11.29
C ALA A 57 6.10 -16.81 -10.89
N LEU A 58 6.34 -16.97 -9.59
CA LEU A 58 7.44 -17.80 -9.07
C LEU A 58 7.29 -19.27 -9.48
N ALA A 59 6.09 -19.84 -9.38
CA ALA A 59 5.83 -21.21 -9.81
C ALA A 59 6.11 -21.42 -11.31
N ARG A 60 5.71 -20.46 -12.16
CA ARG A 60 6.02 -20.48 -13.60
C ARG A 60 7.52 -20.42 -13.85
N ALA A 61 8.23 -19.54 -13.15
CA ALA A 61 9.68 -19.42 -13.26
C ALA A 61 10.39 -20.73 -12.87
N GLN A 62 9.99 -21.37 -11.76
CA GLN A 62 10.55 -22.66 -11.33
C GLN A 62 10.35 -23.79 -12.36
N ARG A 63 9.25 -23.74 -13.15
CA ARG A 63 8.99 -24.66 -14.25
C ARG A 63 9.71 -24.29 -15.56
N GLY A 64 10.45 -23.18 -15.59
CA GLY A 64 11.12 -22.68 -16.79
C GLY A 64 10.20 -21.97 -17.79
N GLU A 65 9.01 -21.55 -17.36
CA GLU A 65 7.98 -20.91 -18.20
C GLU A 65 8.16 -19.37 -18.20
N TRP A 66 9.27 -18.89 -18.73
CA TRP A 66 9.57 -17.46 -18.88
C TRP A 66 9.38 -16.95 -20.30
N GLN A 67 9.16 -15.64 -20.41
CA GLN A 67 9.15 -14.90 -21.66
C GLN A 67 10.19 -13.79 -21.57
N THR A 68 11.03 -13.69 -22.60
CA THR A 68 11.98 -12.59 -22.74
C THR A 68 11.34 -11.48 -23.54
N HIS A 69 11.41 -10.26 -23.01
CA HIS A 69 10.92 -9.06 -23.67
C HIS A 69 12.05 -8.06 -23.76
N GLU A 70 12.25 -7.48 -24.94
CA GLU A 70 13.19 -6.37 -25.13
C GLU A 70 12.56 -5.08 -24.60
N LEU A 71 13.34 -4.31 -23.83
CA LEU A 71 12.89 -3.00 -23.38
C LEU A 71 12.98 -2.00 -24.54
N PRO A 72 12.04 -1.04 -24.63
CA PRO A 72 12.15 0.03 -25.61
C PRO A 72 13.42 0.85 -25.37
N PRO A 73 14.00 1.46 -26.42
CA PRO A 73 15.15 2.33 -26.25
C PRO A 73 14.81 3.47 -25.29
N LEU A 74 15.70 3.79 -24.36
CA LEU A 74 15.57 4.99 -23.54
C LEU A 74 15.54 6.20 -24.48
N SER A 75 14.47 7.00 -24.39
CA SER A 75 14.45 8.32 -25.01
C SER A 75 15.19 9.28 -24.07
N GLU A 76 16.26 9.90 -24.57
CA GLU A 76 17.01 10.97 -23.87
C GLU A 76 16.26 12.30 -23.90
#